data_AF-A0A1H7Y6I9-F1
#
_entry.id   AF-A0A1H7Y6I9-F1
#
_cell.length_a   1.000
_cell.length_b   1.000
_cell.length_c   1.000
_cell.angle_alpha   90.00
_cell.angle_beta   90.00
_cell.angle_gamma   90.00
#
_symmetry.space_group_name_H-M   'P 1'
#
loop_
_entity.id
_entity.type
_entity.pdbx_description
1 polymer ?
#
loop_
_entity_poly.entity_id
_entity_poly.type
_entity_poly.pdbx_seq_one_letter_code
_entity_poly.pdbx_strand_id
1 'polypeptide(L)'
;MKRRNLLRKLSFASVAGLFIQPAQLFAGTKDVEIEKLPSGIDDRKYWVDLLDKIASPLLSNMSKGTLRKNMDMQVSPIWDNRDKGVGYLEGLGRLSTGLAPWFALENANREEDVIRKRLNKQLLASIAHGVDPESPDYLSWSSGSQPLVDAAFLAQSLIKAPKALWEPLDDTTKKRLVHEFKQLRRIKPYESNWLLFAAMIESFLLSVGEDFVEERIDYALEKIKEWYKGDGWYGDGPVFSFDYYNSYVIQPMLIDVLRVNVQHKRRSKEEYDLAYKRMQRYAEFLERMVSPEGTYPIFGRSATYRTAIFQPLVQLALEDGLPEWIKPSQVRCAITSVKKRIFIPETFVKGEWLSLGIVGNQQEGLADTYSNTGSMYLTSLSFLPLGLPEKHSFWSEPFEPWTMLKAWKGEPFKKDYHVNV
;
A
#
# COMPACT_ATOMS: atom_id res chain seq x y z
N MET A 1 -38.61 41.62 12.98
CA MET A 1 -39.82 42.45 13.11
C MET A 1 -40.55 42.50 11.75
N LYS A 2 -41.72 41.83 11.67
CA LYS A 2 -42.82 41.89 10.66
C LYS A 2 -42.51 42.04 9.14
N ARG A 3 -42.80 40.98 8.37
CA ARG A 3 -43.38 41.04 6.99
C ARG A 3 -44.33 39.84 6.82
N ARG A 4 -45.64 40.02 7.01
CA ARG A 4 -46.70 40.40 6.04
C ARG A 4 -47.19 39.24 5.15
N ASN A 5 -48.35 38.71 5.55
CA ASN A 5 -49.29 37.88 4.79
C ASN A 5 -49.76 38.57 3.50
N LEU A 6 -49.96 37.79 2.43
CA LEU A 6 -50.89 38.12 1.36
C LEU A 6 -51.77 36.90 1.05
N LEU A 7 -53.07 37.04 1.33
CA LEU A 7 -54.18 36.16 0.95
C LEU A 7 -54.48 36.36 -0.56
N ARG A 8 -54.63 35.31 -1.38
CA ARG A 8 -55.81 34.44 -1.61
C ARG A 8 -56.89 35.08 -2.51
N LYS A 9 -57.18 34.44 -3.66
CA LYS A 9 -58.49 34.29 -4.38
C LYS A 9 -58.22 33.28 -5.55
N LEU A 10 -58.65 32.01 -5.58
CA LEU A 10 -59.97 31.31 -5.60
C LEU A 10 -60.72 31.31 -6.95
N SER A 11 -60.88 30.11 -7.52
CA SER A 11 -62.12 29.52 -8.12
C SER A 11 -61.81 28.11 -8.68
N PHE A 12 -62.16 26.99 -8.02
CA PHE A 12 -63.44 26.23 -7.92
C PHE A 12 -63.81 25.32 -9.09
N ALA A 13 -63.76 24.00 -8.82
CA ALA A 13 -64.62 22.86 -9.24
C ALA A 13 -63.72 21.61 -9.44
N SER A 14 -63.99 20.40 -8.94
CA SER A 14 -65.22 19.75 -8.50
C SER A 14 -64.90 18.56 -7.57
N VAL A 15 -65.85 18.25 -6.69
CA VAL A 15 -65.84 17.13 -5.73
C VAL A 15 -66.43 15.88 -6.39
N ALA A 16 -65.76 14.74 -6.26
CA ALA A 16 -66.38 13.41 -6.32
C ALA A 16 -65.71 12.53 -5.26
N GLY A 17 -66.44 12.21 -4.20
CA GLY A 17 -65.99 11.32 -3.14
C GLY A 17 -66.30 9.86 -3.49
N LEU A 18 -65.44 8.94 -3.05
CA LEU A 18 -65.79 7.54 -2.83
C LEU A 18 -65.02 7.04 -1.60
N PHE A 19 -65.80 6.61 -0.61
CA PHE A 19 -65.36 5.84 0.55
C PHE A 19 -64.73 4.51 0.11
N ILE A 20 -63.57 4.15 0.64
CA ILE A 20 -63.05 2.78 0.61
C ILE A 20 -62.63 2.39 2.04
N GLN A 21 -63.24 1.31 2.53
CA GLN A 21 -62.97 0.67 3.82
C GLN A 21 -61.53 0.09 3.88
N PRO A 22 -60.95 -0.09 5.09
CA PRO A 22 -59.65 -0.70 5.24
C PRO A 22 -59.76 -2.23 5.09
N ALA A 23 -59.61 -2.73 3.86
CA ALA A 23 -59.42 -4.14 3.59
C ALA A 23 -57.94 -4.42 3.32
N GLN A 24 -57.33 -5.18 4.25
CA GLN A 24 -56.23 -6.12 4.03
C GLN A 24 -55.27 -5.82 2.87
N LEU A 25 -54.21 -5.08 3.19
CA LEU A 25 -52.92 -5.25 2.51
C LEU A 25 -52.02 -6.02 3.47
N PHE A 26 -52.13 -7.35 3.42
CA PHE A 26 -51.00 -8.20 3.80
C PHE A 26 -49.88 -7.91 2.79
N ALA A 27 -49.01 -6.98 3.15
CA ALA A 27 -47.72 -6.86 2.50
C ALA A 27 -47.00 -8.19 2.72
N GLY A 28 -46.76 -8.91 1.62
CA GLY A 28 -45.98 -10.13 1.65
C GLY A 28 -44.67 -9.87 2.38
N THR A 29 -44.44 -10.63 3.45
CA THR A 29 -43.10 -10.81 4.01
C THR A 29 -42.29 -11.49 2.93
N LYS A 30 -41.66 -10.71 2.05
CA LYS A 30 -40.42 -11.18 1.42
C LYS A 30 -39.50 -11.46 2.59
N ASP A 31 -39.13 -12.73 2.76
CA ASP A 31 -37.98 -13.09 3.58
C ASP A 31 -36.85 -12.15 3.15
N VAL A 32 -36.50 -11.23 4.05
CA VAL A 32 -35.30 -10.42 3.88
C VAL A 32 -34.19 -11.43 3.99
N GLU A 33 -33.59 -11.81 2.86
CA GLU A 33 -32.28 -12.45 2.88
C GLU A 33 -31.39 -11.52 3.71
N ILE A 34 -31.08 -11.93 4.93
CA ILE A 34 -30.08 -11.27 5.75
C ILE A 34 -28.79 -11.43 4.95
N GLU A 35 -28.39 -10.38 4.24
CA GLU A 35 -27.15 -10.37 3.48
C GLU A 35 -26.03 -10.73 4.47
N LYS A 36 -25.44 -11.92 4.29
CA LYS A 36 -24.46 -12.46 5.23
C LYS A 36 -23.28 -11.49 5.28
N LEU A 37 -23.06 -10.88 6.44
CA LEU A 37 -21.93 -9.96 6.62
C LEU A 37 -20.62 -10.67 6.26
N PRO A 38 -19.67 -9.98 5.61
CA PRO A 38 -18.37 -10.55 5.26
C PRO A 38 -17.69 -11.14 6.49
N SER A 39 -17.13 -12.35 6.37
CA SER A 39 -16.32 -12.97 7.41
C SER A 39 -14.84 -12.66 7.20
N GLY A 40 -14.07 -12.60 8.28
CA GLY A 40 -12.63 -12.38 8.18
C GLY A 40 -11.86 -13.51 7.51
N ILE A 41 -12.40 -14.74 7.54
CA ILE A 41 -11.85 -15.89 6.81
C ILE A 41 -12.06 -15.70 5.30
N ASP A 42 -13.26 -15.29 4.88
CA ASP A 42 -13.56 -15.03 3.46
C ASP A 42 -12.72 -13.84 2.94
N ASP A 43 -12.55 -12.81 3.76
CA ASP A 43 -11.70 -11.66 3.44
C ASP A 43 -10.23 -12.08 3.31
N ARG A 44 -9.69 -12.92 4.22
CA ARG A 44 -8.32 -13.44 4.11
C ARG A 44 -8.12 -14.22 2.82
N LYS A 45 -9.04 -15.14 2.52
CA LYS A 45 -9.01 -15.91 1.28
C LYS A 45 -9.02 -15.00 0.05
N TYR A 46 -9.90 -14.00 0.03
CA TYR A 46 -9.94 -13.00 -1.04
C TYR A 46 -8.61 -12.26 -1.19
N TRP A 47 -7.96 -11.86 -0.08
CA TRP A 47 -6.67 -11.17 -0.13
C TRP A 47 -5.55 -12.07 -0.66
N VAL A 48 -5.51 -13.34 -0.26
CA VAL A 48 -4.54 -14.32 -0.77
C VAL A 48 -4.73 -14.56 -2.26
N ASP A 49 -5.97 -14.81 -2.71
CA ASP A 49 -6.29 -15.07 -4.11
C ASP A 49 -5.95 -13.85 -5.00
N LEU A 50 -6.27 -12.64 -4.51
CA LEU A 50 -5.95 -11.41 -5.21
C LEU A 50 -4.44 -11.15 -5.27
N LEU A 51 -3.72 -11.37 -4.17
CA LEU A 51 -2.27 -11.22 -4.13
C LEU A 51 -1.60 -12.20 -5.10
N ASP A 52 -2.08 -13.44 -5.15
CA ASP A 52 -1.60 -14.43 -6.12
C ASP A 52 -1.85 -13.97 -7.57
N LYS A 53 -3.06 -13.45 -7.85
CA LYS A 53 -3.41 -12.92 -9.17
C LYS A 53 -2.46 -11.79 -9.61
N ILE A 54 -2.07 -10.92 -8.68
CA ILE A 54 -1.14 -9.81 -8.93
C ILE A 54 0.30 -10.32 -9.09
N ALA A 55 0.75 -11.18 -8.19
CA ALA A 55 2.16 -11.59 -8.08
C ALA A 55 2.58 -12.64 -9.11
N SER A 56 1.69 -13.58 -9.44
CA SER A 56 2.01 -14.74 -10.28
C SER A 56 2.57 -14.36 -11.66
N PRO A 57 1.99 -13.42 -12.43
CA PRO A 57 2.52 -13.05 -13.74
C PRO A 57 3.98 -12.57 -13.69
N LEU A 58 4.33 -11.74 -12.70
CA LEU A 58 5.69 -11.24 -12.54
C LEU A 58 6.63 -12.36 -12.07
N LEU A 59 6.33 -13.02 -10.95
CA LEU A 59 7.25 -13.96 -10.31
C LEU A 59 7.41 -15.26 -11.10
N SER A 60 6.36 -15.75 -11.75
CA SER A 60 6.46 -16.98 -12.55
C SER A 60 7.31 -16.82 -13.81
N ASN A 61 7.37 -15.60 -14.36
CA ASN A 61 8.23 -15.27 -15.50
C ASN A 61 9.66 -14.97 -15.04
N MET A 62 9.83 -14.12 -14.03
CA MET A 62 11.16 -13.67 -13.61
C MET A 62 11.98 -14.79 -12.95
N SER A 63 11.32 -15.72 -12.24
CA SER A 63 11.97 -16.93 -11.71
C SER A 63 12.50 -17.90 -12.78
N LYS A 64 12.21 -17.64 -14.06
CA LYS A 64 12.66 -18.43 -15.22
C LYS A 64 13.51 -17.62 -16.19
N GLY A 65 13.83 -16.35 -15.88
CA GLY A 65 14.54 -15.46 -16.79
C GLY A 65 13.73 -15.06 -18.03
N THR A 66 12.40 -14.98 -17.93
CA THR A 66 11.52 -14.65 -19.06
C THR A 66 10.62 -13.43 -18.85
N LEU A 67 10.82 -12.63 -17.79
CA LEU A 67 9.99 -11.45 -17.51
C LEU A 67 10.15 -10.38 -18.59
N ARG A 68 11.38 -10.03 -18.98
CA ARG A 68 11.62 -9.03 -20.04
C ARG A 68 10.96 -9.43 -21.36
N LYS A 69 10.92 -10.73 -21.65
CA LYS A 69 10.30 -11.28 -22.86
C LYS A 69 8.77 -11.20 -22.84
N ASN A 70 8.15 -11.47 -21.69
CA ASN A 70 6.72 -11.75 -21.61
C ASN A 70 5.89 -10.62 -20.97
N MET A 71 6.50 -9.74 -20.19
CA MET A 71 5.80 -8.63 -19.56
C MET A 71 5.46 -7.56 -20.58
N ASP A 72 4.17 -7.22 -20.69
CA ASP A 72 3.71 -6.10 -21.49
C ASP A 72 4.05 -4.77 -20.77
N MET A 73 5.26 -4.26 -21.04
CA MET A 73 5.77 -3.04 -20.42
C MET A 73 5.10 -1.81 -21.05
N GLN A 74 3.98 -1.41 -20.46
CA GLN A 74 3.31 -0.15 -20.73
C GLN A 74 3.98 0.98 -19.97
N VAL A 75 3.97 2.15 -20.57
CA VAL A 75 4.48 3.40 -20.00
C VAL A 75 3.41 4.47 -20.11
N SER A 76 3.49 5.50 -19.26
CA SER A 76 2.57 6.63 -19.29
C SER A 76 2.45 7.21 -20.71
N PRO A 77 1.26 7.69 -21.13
CA PRO A 77 1.09 8.43 -22.38
C PRO A 77 2.00 9.66 -22.51
N ILE A 78 2.48 10.19 -21.37
CA ILE A 78 3.42 11.32 -21.28
C ILE A 78 4.80 10.88 -20.77
N TRP A 79 5.25 9.69 -21.16
CA TRP A 79 6.52 9.08 -20.74
C TRP A 79 7.73 10.01 -20.94
N ASP A 80 8.60 10.10 -19.93
CA ASP A 80 9.79 10.96 -19.96
C ASP A 80 10.98 10.40 -20.77
N ASN A 81 10.75 9.33 -21.54
CA ASN A 81 11.73 8.68 -22.41
C ASN A 81 12.94 8.05 -21.69
N ARG A 82 12.88 7.82 -20.36
CA ARG A 82 13.88 6.99 -19.69
C ARG A 82 13.83 5.54 -20.20
N ASP A 83 14.91 4.81 -19.92
CA ASP A 83 14.99 3.37 -20.19
C ASP A 83 13.82 2.64 -19.53
N LYS A 84 13.00 1.95 -20.35
CA LYS A 84 11.86 1.16 -19.87
C LYS A 84 12.29 -0.03 -19.01
N GLY A 85 13.57 -0.44 -19.10
CA GLY A 85 14.17 -1.51 -18.31
C GLY A 85 14.13 -1.26 -16.79
N VAL A 86 13.98 -0.01 -16.35
CA VAL A 86 13.83 0.31 -14.92
C VAL A 86 12.56 -0.31 -14.31
N GLY A 87 11.50 -0.48 -15.13
CA GLY A 87 10.22 -1.01 -14.67
C GLY A 87 10.28 -2.46 -14.13
N TYR A 88 11.31 -3.23 -14.49
CA TYR A 88 11.46 -4.60 -13.99
C TYR A 88 11.94 -4.64 -12.53
N LEU A 89 12.92 -3.79 -12.16
CA LEU A 89 13.35 -3.68 -10.76
C LEU A 89 12.26 -3.02 -9.93
N GLU A 90 11.57 -2.03 -10.51
CA GLU A 90 10.41 -1.39 -9.90
C GLU A 90 9.31 -2.40 -9.54
N GLY A 91 8.93 -3.26 -10.49
CA GLY A 91 7.97 -4.33 -10.25
C GLY A 91 8.43 -5.30 -9.14
N LEU A 92 9.67 -5.79 -9.23
CA LEU A 92 10.22 -6.75 -8.27
C LEU A 92 10.31 -6.16 -6.85
N GLY A 93 10.95 -5.00 -6.69
CA GLY A 93 11.18 -4.37 -5.39
C GLY A 93 9.87 -4.04 -4.69
N ARG A 94 8.94 -3.41 -5.41
CA ARG A 94 7.64 -3.02 -4.87
C ARG A 94 6.78 -4.23 -4.50
N LEU A 95 6.70 -5.23 -5.37
CA LEU A 95 5.97 -6.46 -5.08
C LEU A 95 6.56 -7.19 -3.86
N SER A 96 7.89 -7.31 -3.79
CA SER A 96 8.58 -7.99 -2.69
C SER A 96 8.26 -7.38 -1.33
N THR A 97 8.13 -6.05 -1.25
CA THR A 97 7.84 -5.34 0.01
C THR A 97 6.48 -5.72 0.58
N GLY A 98 5.44 -5.77 -0.26
CA GLY A 98 4.10 -6.16 0.17
C GLY A 98 3.97 -7.64 0.55
N LEU A 99 4.79 -8.50 -0.05
CA LEU A 99 4.82 -9.94 0.22
C LEU A 99 5.64 -10.32 1.46
N ALA A 100 6.60 -9.50 1.86
CA ALA A 100 7.61 -9.88 2.85
C ALA A 100 7.04 -10.41 4.17
N PRO A 101 6.10 -9.72 4.86
CA PRO A 101 5.54 -10.23 6.11
C PRO A 101 4.78 -11.55 5.93
N TRP A 102 4.08 -11.72 4.81
CA TRP A 102 3.34 -12.95 4.51
C TRP A 102 4.30 -14.13 4.36
N PHE A 103 5.44 -13.94 3.70
CA PHE A 103 6.47 -14.99 3.60
C PHE A 103 7.11 -15.34 4.94
N ALA A 104 7.14 -14.42 5.91
CA ALA A 104 7.65 -14.69 7.26
C ALA A 104 6.70 -15.50 8.15
N LEU A 105 5.47 -15.79 7.70
CA LEU A 105 4.54 -16.63 8.48
C LEU A 105 5.06 -18.05 8.67
N GLU A 106 5.01 -18.53 9.91
CA GLU A 106 5.38 -19.91 10.24
C GLU A 106 4.23 -20.90 9.98
N ASN A 107 2.99 -20.51 10.23
CA ASN A 107 1.82 -21.41 10.25
C ASN A 107 0.60 -20.83 9.50
N ALA A 108 0.54 -21.01 8.18
CA ALA A 108 -0.65 -20.73 7.37
C ALA A 108 -1.50 -22.01 7.18
N ASN A 109 -2.80 -21.88 6.85
CA ASN A 109 -3.59 -23.04 6.42
C ASN A 109 -2.99 -23.69 5.17
N ARG A 110 -3.34 -24.97 4.94
CA ARG A 110 -2.72 -25.80 3.90
C ARG A 110 -2.84 -25.23 2.48
N GLU A 111 -3.98 -24.64 2.12
CA GLU A 111 -4.20 -24.11 0.77
C GLU A 111 -3.41 -22.83 0.52
N GLU A 112 -3.46 -21.90 1.48
CA GLU A 112 -2.68 -20.67 1.47
C GLU A 112 -1.18 -20.96 1.44
N ASP A 113 -0.72 -21.94 2.22
CA ASP A 113 0.69 -22.29 2.34
C ASP A 113 1.30 -22.80 1.02
N VAL A 114 0.50 -23.47 0.17
CA VAL A 114 0.92 -23.88 -1.17
C VAL A 114 1.21 -22.67 -2.06
N ILE A 115 0.31 -21.67 -2.05
CA ILE A 115 0.48 -20.43 -2.82
C ILE A 115 1.70 -19.66 -2.29
N ARG A 116 1.79 -19.50 -0.98
CA ARG A 116 2.86 -18.78 -0.29
C ARG A 116 4.24 -19.35 -0.60
N LYS A 117 4.43 -20.66 -0.43
CA LYS A 117 5.72 -21.33 -0.70
C LYS A 117 6.10 -21.27 -2.18
N ARG A 118 5.13 -21.39 -3.09
CA ARG A 118 5.37 -21.23 -4.53
C ARG A 118 5.88 -19.82 -4.84
N LEU A 119 5.16 -18.79 -4.39
CA LEU A 119 5.54 -17.40 -4.66
C LEU A 119 6.85 -17.01 -3.98
N ASN A 120 7.12 -17.48 -2.76
CA ASN A 120 8.40 -17.24 -2.08
C ASN A 120 9.58 -17.85 -2.87
N LYS A 121 9.47 -19.12 -3.28
CA LYS A 121 10.49 -19.78 -4.11
C LYS A 121 10.73 -19.02 -5.42
N GLN A 122 9.66 -18.56 -6.06
CA GLN A 122 9.77 -17.78 -7.30
C GLN A 122 10.41 -16.41 -7.05
N LEU A 123 10.10 -15.73 -5.95
CA LEU A 123 10.73 -14.46 -5.60
C LEU A 123 12.23 -14.62 -5.36
N LEU A 124 12.67 -15.62 -4.60
CA LEU A 124 14.10 -15.88 -4.36
C LEU A 124 14.85 -16.12 -5.68
N ALA A 125 14.29 -16.93 -6.58
CA ALA A 125 14.85 -17.14 -7.92
C ALA A 125 14.85 -15.87 -8.78
N SER A 126 13.82 -15.03 -8.64
CA SER A 126 13.71 -13.75 -9.34
C SER A 126 14.80 -12.76 -8.88
N ILE A 127 15.11 -12.72 -7.58
CA ILE A 127 16.21 -11.90 -7.03
C ILE A 127 17.54 -12.40 -7.62
N ALA A 128 17.78 -13.72 -7.62
CA ALA A 128 19.00 -14.31 -8.16
C ALA A 128 19.20 -13.96 -9.65
N HIS A 129 18.16 -14.11 -10.48
CA HIS A 129 18.22 -13.68 -11.89
C HIS A 129 18.40 -12.17 -12.05
N GLY A 130 17.77 -11.36 -11.21
CA GLY A 130 17.83 -9.90 -11.30
C GLY A 130 19.21 -9.31 -11.03
N VAL A 131 20.10 -10.05 -10.35
CA VAL A 131 21.48 -9.62 -10.05
C VAL A 131 22.54 -10.45 -10.78
N ASP A 132 22.15 -11.40 -11.62
CA ASP A 132 23.08 -12.21 -12.43
C ASP A 132 23.32 -11.56 -13.80
N PRO A 133 24.52 -11.05 -14.10
CA PRO A 133 24.80 -10.37 -15.38
C PRO A 133 24.57 -11.23 -16.62
N GLU A 134 24.62 -12.55 -16.48
CA GLU A 134 24.36 -13.51 -17.57
C GLU A 134 22.88 -13.84 -17.75
N SER A 135 22.01 -13.39 -16.83
CA SER A 135 20.58 -13.62 -16.93
C SER A 135 19.95 -12.71 -17.98
N PRO A 136 19.04 -13.22 -18.83
CA PRO A 136 18.20 -12.37 -19.68
C PRO A 136 17.34 -11.37 -18.90
N ASP A 137 17.07 -11.64 -17.62
CA ASP A 137 16.31 -10.75 -16.72
C ASP A 137 17.21 -9.95 -15.76
N TYR A 138 18.51 -9.86 -16.04
CA TYR A 138 19.40 -8.95 -15.31
C TYR A 138 18.82 -7.54 -15.30
N LEU A 139 18.73 -6.92 -14.12
CA LEU A 139 18.02 -5.66 -13.94
C LEU A 139 18.90 -4.45 -14.31
N SER A 140 18.25 -3.35 -14.69
CA SER A 140 18.91 -2.13 -15.17
C SER A 140 19.51 -1.28 -14.04
N TRP A 141 20.37 -1.86 -13.17
CA TRP A 141 20.93 -1.23 -11.97
C TRP A 141 21.72 0.06 -12.23
N SER A 142 22.32 0.19 -13.41
CA SER A 142 23.13 1.34 -13.84
C SER A 142 22.33 2.43 -14.56
N SER A 143 21.05 2.22 -14.84
CA SER A 143 20.25 3.05 -15.75
C SER A 143 19.62 4.27 -15.07
N GLY A 144 20.25 5.44 -15.25
CA GLY A 144 19.76 6.70 -14.68
C GLY A 144 19.72 6.67 -13.14
N SER A 145 18.74 7.37 -12.56
CA SER A 145 18.58 7.53 -11.11
C SER A 145 17.45 6.70 -10.51
N GLN A 146 16.53 6.17 -11.34
CA GLN A 146 15.37 5.38 -10.90
C GLN A 146 15.74 4.13 -10.08
N PRO A 147 16.82 3.37 -10.39
CA PRO A 147 17.20 2.20 -9.60
C PRO A 147 17.42 2.48 -8.11
N LEU A 148 17.73 3.71 -7.69
CA LEU A 148 17.81 4.07 -6.27
C LEU A 148 16.49 3.83 -5.55
N VAL A 149 15.37 4.23 -6.17
CA VAL A 149 14.01 4.12 -5.63
C VAL A 149 13.64 2.65 -5.46
N ASP A 150 13.83 1.89 -6.53
CA ASP A 150 13.30 0.53 -6.61
C ASP A 150 14.14 -0.46 -5.81
N ALA A 151 15.46 -0.23 -5.74
CA ALA A 151 16.35 -0.95 -4.84
C ALA A 151 16.04 -0.67 -3.37
N ALA A 152 15.56 0.53 -3.02
CA ALA A 152 15.15 0.82 -1.64
C ALA A 152 13.92 0.01 -1.21
N PHE A 153 12.94 -0.20 -2.09
CA PHE A 153 11.83 -1.14 -1.82
C PHE A 153 12.33 -2.58 -1.69
N LEU A 154 13.26 -3.03 -2.54
CA LEU A 154 13.87 -4.35 -2.38
C LEU A 154 14.63 -4.49 -1.05
N ALA A 155 15.41 -3.48 -0.66
CA ALA A 155 16.10 -3.42 0.63
C ALA A 155 15.09 -3.47 1.81
N GLN A 156 14.00 -2.72 1.70
CA GLN A 156 12.93 -2.70 2.69
C GLN A 156 12.29 -4.10 2.87
N SER A 157 12.07 -4.84 1.78
CA SER A 157 11.51 -6.19 1.87
C SER A 157 12.46 -7.17 2.58
N LEU A 158 13.76 -7.08 2.32
CA LEU A 158 14.80 -7.88 2.97
C LEU A 158 14.91 -7.57 4.47
N ILE A 159 14.78 -6.30 4.87
CA ILE A 159 14.70 -5.90 6.29
C ILE A 159 13.45 -6.44 6.96
N LYS A 160 12.29 -6.43 6.28
CA LYS A 160 11.01 -6.87 6.86
C LYS A 160 10.95 -8.38 7.10
N ALA A 161 11.61 -9.19 6.26
CA ALA A 161 11.55 -10.65 6.37
C ALA A 161 12.90 -11.32 6.09
N PRO A 162 13.95 -11.05 6.89
CA PRO A 162 15.32 -11.52 6.61
C PRO A 162 15.41 -13.05 6.53
N LYS A 163 14.74 -13.77 7.42
CA LYS A 163 14.69 -15.24 7.44
C LYS A 163 14.04 -15.85 6.18
N ALA A 164 13.09 -15.14 5.58
CA ALA A 164 12.35 -15.64 4.42
C ALA A 164 12.94 -15.17 3.08
N LEU A 165 13.68 -14.05 3.08
CA LEU A 165 14.10 -13.36 1.85
C LEU A 165 15.61 -13.10 1.72
N TRP A 166 16.34 -12.93 2.82
CA TRP A 166 17.79 -12.67 2.78
C TRP A 166 18.60 -13.93 3.11
N GLU A 167 18.35 -14.53 4.27
CA GLU A 167 19.09 -15.70 4.75
C GLU A 167 19.10 -16.87 3.75
N PRO A 168 17.98 -17.19 3.05
CA PRO A 168 17.94 -18.30 2.10
C PRO A 168 18.68 -18.06 0.78
N LEU A 169 19.09 -16.82 0.46
CA LEU A 169 19.85 -16.54 -0.76
C LEU A 169 21.25 -17.15 -0.66
N ASP A 170 21.76 -17.67 -1.78
CA ASP A 170 23.14 -18.14 -1.86
C ASP A 170 24.15 -16.97 -1.79
N ASP A 171 25.40 -17.30 -1.45
CA ASP A 171 26.47 -16.30 -1.27
C ASP A 171 26.76 -15.48 -2.52
N THR A 172 26.58 -16.07 -3.71
CA THR A 172 26.81 -15.39 -4.99
C THR A 172 25.77 -14.29 -5.19
N THR A 173 24.50 -14.63 -4.98
CA THR A 173 23.36 -13.72 -5.05
C THR A 173 23.50 -12.60 -4.01
N LYS A 174 23.86 -12.94 -2.77
CA LYS A 174 24.10 -11.94 -1.71
C LYS A 174 25.19 -10.95 -2.09
N LYS A 175 26.35 -11.44 -2.55
CA LYS A 175 27.48 -10.58 -2.98
C LYS A 175 27.11 -9.67 -4.14
N ARG A 176 26.40 -10.20 -5.15
CA ARG A 176 25.94 -9.41 -6.30
C ARG A 176 24.94 -8.34 -5.88
N LEU A 177 23.96 -8.68 -5.05
CA LEU A 177 22.99 -7.70 -4.57
C LEU A 177 23.64 -6.58 -3.74
N VAL A 178 24.56 -6.92 -2.83
CA VAL A 178 25.36 -5.94 -2.08
C VAL A 178 26.18 -5.06 -3.02
N HIS A 179 26.79 -5.64 -4.06
CA HIS A 179 27.52 -4.88 -5.06
C HIS A 179 26.61 -3.85 -5.75
N GLU A 180 25.46 -4.28 -6.27
CA GLU A 180 24.50 -3.39 -6.93
C GLU A 180 24.01 -2.27 -6.01
N PHE A 181 23.70 -2.59 -4.75
CA PHE A 181 23.29 -1.59 -3.75
C PHE A 181 24.39 -0.55 -3.49
N LYS A 182 25.64 -0.98 -3.34
CA LYS A 182 26.78 -0.07 -3.17
C LYS A 182 27.01 0.78 -4.43
N GLN A 183 26.79 0.25 -5.63
CA GLN A 183 26.92 1.02 -6.88
C GLN A 183 25.93 2.20 -6.98
N LEU A 184 24.77 2.11 -6.31
CA LEU A 184 23.78 3.19 -6.30
C LEU A 184 24.24 4.45 -5.53
N ARG A 185 25.38 4.39 -4.84
CA ARG A 185 26.03 5.56 -4.20
C ARG A 185 26.39 6.67 -5.18
N ARG A 186 26.56 6.35 -6.48
CA ARG A 186 26.76 7.34 -7.54
C ARG A 186 25.57 8.30 -7.72
N ILE A 187 24.37 7.91 -7.27
CA ILE A 187 23.15 8.70 -7.43
C ILE A 187 23.04 9.68 -6.25
N LYS A 188 23.05 10.97 -6.56
CA LYS A 188 22.69 12.02 -5.59
C LYS A 188 21.17 12.07 -5.47
N PRO A 189 20.57 11.78 -4.30
CA PRO A 189 19.12 11.83 -4.16
C PRO A 189 18.63 13.29 -4.18
N TYR A 190 17.39 13.50 -4.62
CA TYR A 190 16.73 14.80 -4.53
C TYR A 190 16.37 15.15 -3.07
N GLU A 191 16.23 16.46 -2.80
CA GLU A 191 15.78 16.99 -1.49
C GLU A 191 14.28 16.77 -1.26
N SER A 192 13.91 15.49 -1.13
CA SER A 192 12.54 15.00 -0.94
C SER A 192 12.58 13.62 -0.28
N ASN A 193 11.49 12.84 -0.38
CA ASN A 193 11.45 11.42 -0.02
C ASN A 193 12.60 10.57 -0.59
N TRP A 194 13.28 11.05 -1.65
CA TRP A 194 14.45 10.40 -2.23
C TRP A 194 15.60 10.18 -1.24
N LEU A 195 15.73 11.03 -0.22
CA LEU A 195 16.72 10.83 0.84
C LEU A 195 16.46 9.53 1.62
N LEU A 196 15.20 9.16 1.82
CA LEU A 196 14.84 7.92 2.52
C LEU A 196 15.14 6.67 1.68
N PHE A 197 15.12 6.74 0.35
CA PHE A 197 15.56 5.61 -0.49
C PHE A 197 17.03 5.28 -0.26
N ALA A 198 17.90 6.30 -0.26
CA ALA A 198 19.30 6.12 0.05
C ALA A 198 19.50 5.60 1.48
N ALA A 199 18.82 6.20 2.46
CA ALA A 199 18.91 5.77 3.86
C ALA A 199 18.43 4.33 4.08
N MET A 200 17.39 3.88 3.36
CA MET A 200 16.87 2.51 3.43
C MET A 200 17.90 1.49 2.93
N ILE A 201 18.55 1.75 1.80
CA ILE A 201 19.58 0.87 1.25
C ILE A 201 20.77 0.78 2.21
N GLU A 202 21.27 1.91 2.71
CA GLU A 202 22.39 1.93 3.65
C GLU A 202 22.01 1.29 5.00
N SER A 203 20.76 1.42 5.44
CA SER A 203 20.27 0.73 6.65
C SER A 203 20.20 -0.79 6.45
N PHE A 204 19.83 -1.26 5.25
CA PHE A 204 19.92 -2.69 4.94
C PHE A 204 21.37 -3.18 4.95
N LEU A 205 22.31 -2.44 4.34
CA LEU A 205 23.73 -2.81 4.38
C LEU A 205 24.25 -2.91 5.82
N LEU A 206 23.88 -1.93 6.68
CA LEU A 206 24.14 -1.98 8.11
C LEU A 206 23.58 -3.25 8.77
N SER A 207 22.33 -3.62 8.48
CA SER A 207 21.66 -4.74 9.16
C SER A 207 22.25 -6.12 8.82
N VAL A 208 22.94 -6.24 7.68
CA VAL A 208 23.61 -7.48 7.25
C VAL A 208 25.12 -7.45 7.51
N GLY A 209 25.63 -6.41 8.16
CA GLY A 209 27.05 -6.29 8.53
C GLY A 209 27.97 -5.86 7.38
N GLU A 210 27.42 -5.25 6.32
CA GLU A 210 28.18 -4.72 5.19
C GLU A 210 28.58 -3.25 5.42
N ASP A 211 29.62 -2.79 4.70
CA ASP A 211 30.00 -1.38 4.73
C ASP A 211 28.84 -0.48 4.27
N PHE A 212 28.41 0.42 5.14
CA PHE A 212 27.34 1.40 4.89
C PHE A 212 27.86 2.83 5.03
N VAL A 213 27.14 3.80 4.43
CA VAL A 213 27.48 5.23 4.52
C VAL A 213 26.56 5.92 5.52
N GLU A 214 27.08 6.13 6.73
CA GLU A 214 26.42 6.81 7.86
C GLU A 214 25.78 8.15 7.49
N GLU A 215 26.52 9.04 6.82
CA GLU A 215 26.02 10.37 6.44
C GLU A 215 24.75 10.33 5.59
N ARG A 216 24.55 9.30 4.76
CA ARG A 216 23.34 9.19 3.92
C ARG A 216 22.10 8.86 4.74
N ILE A 217 22.26 8.12 5.84
CA ILE A 217 21.19 7.86 6.80
C ILE A 217 20.94 9.12 7.61
N ASP A 218 22.00 9.69 8.17
CA ASP A 218 21.89 10.78 9.13
C ASP A 218 21.33 12.06 8.49
N TYR A 219 21.81 12.41 7.30
CA TYR A 219 21.30 13.55 6.55
C TYR A 219 19.81 13.38 6.21
N ALA A 220 19.39 12.18 5.80
CA ALA A 220 17.99 11.91 5.49
C ALA A 220 17.09 12.10 6.72
N LEU A 221 17.49 11.57 7.88
CA LEU A 221 16.72 11.68 9.11
C LEU A 221 16.57 13.14 9.57
N GLU A 222 17.65 13.93 9.54
CA GLU A 222 17.59 15.35 9.90
C GLU A 222 16.70 16.13 8.92
N LYS A 223 16.81 15.88 7.61
CA LYS A 223 15.96 16.56 6.62
C LYS A 223 14.49 16.22 6.73
N ILE A 224 14.14 14.95 6.91
CA ILE A 224 12.75 14.55 7.13
C ILE A 224 12.17 15.20 8.39
N LYS A 225 12.98 15.34 9.46
CA LYS A 225 12.60 16.07 10.66
C LYS A 225 12.35 17.55 10.41
N GLU A 226 13.22 18.23 9.66
CA GLU A 226 13.01 19.63 9.22
C GLU A 226 11.72 19.81 8.41
N TRP A 227 11.32 18.78 7.66
CA TRP A 227 10.14 18.82 6.80
C TRP A 227 8.85 18.34 7.47
N TYR A 228 8.86 18.06 8.78
CA TYR A 228 7.64 17.78 9.52
C TYR A 228 6.73 19.02 9.55
N LYS A 229 5.45 18.85 9.16
CA LYS A 229 4.48 19.94 9.02
C LYS A 229 3.40 19.94 10.11
N GLY A 230 3.47 18.99 11.04
CA GLY A 230 2.48 18.83 12.11
C GLY A 230 1.40 17.81 11.76
N ASP A 231 0.66 17.39 12.79
CA ASP A 231 -0.48 16.49 12.70
C ASP A 231 -0.22 15.18 11.93
N GLY A 232 1.01 14.65 12.01
CA GLY A 232 1.41 13.43 11.32
C GLY A 232 1.81 13.61 9.85
N TRP A 233 1.91 14.84 9.32
CA TRP A 233 2.26 15.09 7.92
C TRP A 233 3.71 15.56 7.74
N TYR A 234 4.37 15.03 6.72
CA TYR A 234 5.68 15.50 6.24
C TYR A 234 5.56 16.17 4.87
N GLY A 235 6.47 17.09 4.59
CA GLY A 235 6.46 17.95 3.41
C GLY A 235 6.69 17.29 2.06
N ASP A 236 7.35 16.13 2.03
CA ASP A 236 8.05 15.64 0.83
C ASP A 236 9.06 16.67 0.28
N GLY A 237 9.84 17.26 1.18
CA GLY A 237 10.75 18.38 0.88
C GLY A 237 10.38 19.65 1.66
N PRO A 238 11.06 20.77 1.37
CA PRO A 238 10.87 22.03 2.09
C PRO A 238 9.45 22.60 1.93
N VAL A 239 8.86 22.46 0.74
CA VAL A 239 7.49 22.87 0.42
C VAL A 239 6.56 21.69 0.59
N PHE A 240 5.42 21.89 1.25
CA PHE A 240 4.44 20.84 1.47
C PHE A 240 3.78 20.40 0.15
N SER A 241 3.98 19.13 -0.20
CA SER A 241 3.28 18.45 -1.30
C SER A 241 2.09 17.68 -0.74
N PHE A 242 0.87 18.06 -1.13
CA PHE A 242 -0.33 17.34 -0.73
C PHE A 242 -0.58 16.16 -1.67
N ASP A 243 0.13 15.06 -1.40
CA ASP A 243 0.03 13.79 -2.10
C ASP A 243 0.22 12.62 -1.11
N TYR A 244 0.32 11.40 -1.65
CA TYR A 244 0.38 10.17 -0.86
C TYR A 244 1.80 9.63 -0.63
N TYR A 245 2.87 10.41 -0.87
CA TYR A 245 4.23 9.97 -0.56
C TYR A 245 4.48 9.80 0.94
N ASN A 246 3.68 10.45 1.79
CA ASN A 246 3.63 10.13 3.22
C ASN A 246 3.26 8.66 3.46
N SER A 247 2.32 8.12 2.67
CA SER A 247 1.92 6.72 2.72
C SER A 247 2.93 5.76 2.11
N TYR A 248 3.40 6.06 0.89
CA TYR A 248 4.19 5.12 0.10
C TYR A 248 5.64 5.01 0.58
N VAL A 249 6.20 6.10 1.10
CA VAL A 249 7.63 6.24 1.33
C VAL A 249 7.93 6.81 2.71
N ILE A 250 7.47 8.04 3.00
CA ILE A 250 8.04 8.81 4.11
C ILE A 250 7.79 8.13 5.45
N GLN A 251 6.53 7.87 5.81
CA GLN A 251 6.23 7.25 7.11
C GLN A 251 6.84 5.84 7.20
N PRO A 252 6.57 4.91 6.26
CA PRO A 252 7.04 3.53 6.42
C PRO A 252 8.56 3.39 6.38
N MET A 253 9.23 4.09 5.46
CA MET A 253 10.69 4.00 5.34
C MET A 253 11.39 4.72 6.50
N LEU A 254 10.86 5.83 7.00
CA LEU A 254 11.39 6.48 8.21
C LEU A 254 11.35 5.52 9.40
N ILE A 255 10.23 4.83 9.61
CA ILE A 255 10.08 3.86 10.70
C ILE A 255 11.05 2.69 10.55
N ASP A 256 11.16 2.12 9.36
CA ASP A 256 12.05 0.97 9.12
C ASP A 256 13.55 1.37 9.25
N VAL A 257 13.95 2.54 8.73
CA VAL A 257 15.30 3.09 8.88
C VAL A 257 15.64 3.33 10.35
N LEU A 258 14.76 4.03 11.09
CA LEU A 258 14.97 4.28 12.51
C LEU A 258 15.03 2.98 13.31
N ARG A 259 14.17 2.00 13.01
CA ARG A 259 14.16 0.69 13.69
C ARG A 259 15.51 -0.01 13.57
N VAL A 260 16.06 -0.11 12.35
CA VAL A 260 17.36 -0.73 12.13
C VAL A 260 18.47 0.04 12.86
N ASN A 261 18.48 1.36 12.77
CA ASN A 261 19.52 2.17 13.39
C ASN A 261 19.44 2.17 14.93
N VAL A 262 18.25 2.06 15.52
CA VAL A 262 18.06 1.87 16.97
C VAL A 262 18.58 0.50 17.40
N GLN A 263 18.27 -0.57 16.66
CA GLN A 263 18.78 -1.93 16.94
C GLN A 263 20.32 -1.97 16.93
N HIS A 264 20.96 -1.16 16.08
CA HIS A 264 22.41 -1.01 15.98
C HIS A 264 22.98 0.12 16.85
N LYS A 265 22.18 0.70 17.77
CA LYS A 265 22.60 1.76 18.71
C LYS A 265 23.13 3.04 18.06
N ARG A 266 22.77 3.32 16.80
CA ARG A 266 23.13 4.54 16.06
C ARG A 266 22.14 5.69 16.31
N ARG A 267 20.89 5.35 16.64
CA ARG A 267 19.81 6.33 16.89
C ARG A 267 19.07 6.00 18.20
N SER A 268 18.41 7.02 18.74
CA SER A 268 17.70 6.92 20.02
C SER A 268 16.34 6.24 19.86
N LYS A 269 15.89 5.51 20.90
CA LYS A 269 14.55 4.93 20.91
C LYS A 269 13.48 6.01 20.93
N GLU A 270 13.77 7.15 21.56
CA GLU A 270 12.88 8.31 21.65
C GLU A 270 12.56 8.90 20.26
N GLU A 271 13.55 8.94 19.37
CA GLU A 271 13.38 9.39 17.99
C GLU A 271 12.47 8.44 17.19
N TYR A 272 12.67 7.12 17.35
CA TYR A 272 11.78 6.10 16.78
C TYR A 272 10.34 6.23 17.33
N ASP A 273 10.18 6.30 18.65
CA ASP A 273 8.86 6.38 19.29
C ASP A 273 8.10 7.65 18.85
N LEU A 274 8.80 8.76 18.66
CA LEU A 274 8.22 10.00 18.14
C LEU A 274 7.73 9.85 16.69
N ALA A 275 8.59 9.31 15.82
CA ALA A 275 8.21 9.04 14.43
C ALA A 275 7.03 8.06 14.36
N TYR A 276 7.00 7.04 15.22
CA TYR A 276 5.94 6.05 15.29
C TYR A 276 4.59 6.68 15.65
N LYS A 277 4.57 7.57 16.65
CA LYS A 277 3.36 8.34 17.02
C LYS A 277 2.86 9.22 15.88
N ARG A 278 3.76 9.80 15.08
CA ARG A 278 3.38 10.58 13.88
C ARG A 278 2.77 9.69 12.80
N MET A 279 3.31 8.49 12.59
CA MET A 279 2.70 7.49 11.70
C MET A 279 1.32 7.05 12.18
N GLN A 280 1.15 6.83 13.48
CA GLN A 280 -0.16 6.54 14.09
C GLN A 280 -1.16 7.65 13.80
N ARG A 281 -0.77 8.92 14.02
CA ARG A 281 -1.64 10.05 13.70
C ARG A 281 -1.99 10.12 12.22
N TYR A 282 -1.01 9.92 11.33
CA TYR A 282 -1.26 9.88 9.89
C TYR A 282 -2.27 8.78 9.49
N ALA A 283 -2.15 7.59 10.10
CA ALA A 283 -3.06 6.48 9.87
C ALA A 283 -4.51 6.77 10.31
N GLU A 284 -4.71 7.60 11.34
CA GLU A 284 -6.06 8.06 11.73
C GLU A 284 -6.77 8.82 10.61
N PHE A 285 -6.02 9.58 9.80
CA PHE A 285 -6.56 10.25 8.62
C PHE A 285 -6.82 9.27 7.48
N LEU A 286 -5.90 8.33 7.23
CA LEU A 286 -6.09 7.32 6.20
C LEU A 286 -7.35 6.48 6.44
N GLU A 287 -7.62 6.08 7.69
CA GLU A 287 -8.82 5.33 8.05
C GLU A 287 -10.09 6.16 7.78
N ARG A 288 -10.07 7.46 8.11
CA ARG A 288 -11.17 8.41 7.84
C ARG A 288 -11.35 8.76 6.37
N MET A 289 -10.35 8.53 5.53
CA MET A 289 -10.45 8.77 4.09
C MET A 289 -11.20 7.66 3.34
N VAL A 290 -11.41 6.49 3.96
CA VAL A 290 -12.18 5.41 3.33
C VAL A 290 -13.66 5.76 3.37
N SER A 291 -14.27 6.01 2.22
CA SER A 291 -15.70 6.28 2.09
C SER A 291 -16.55 5.04 2.46
N PRO A 292 -17.85 5.21 2.77
CA PRO A 292 -18.77 4.09 2.97
C PRO A 292 -18.83 3.12 1.77
N GLU A 293 -18.55 3.61 0.56
CA GLU A 293 -18.60 2.87 -0.69
C GLU A 293 -17.30 2.09 -1.02
N GLY A 294 -16.32 2.11 -0.12
CA GLY A 294 -15.00 1.50 -0.37
C GLY A 294 -14.18 2.27 -1.40
N THR A 295 -14.30 3.60 -1.43
CA THR A 295 -13.45 4.49 -2.24
C THR A 295 -12.63 5.41 -1.33
N TYR A 296 -11.74 6.20 -1.90
CA TYR A 296 -10.99 7.24 -1.18
C TYR A 296 -10.67 8.40 -2.14
N PRO A 297 -10.34 9.60 -1.65
CA PRO A 297 -10.01 10.73 -2.49
C PRO A 297 -8.80 10.44 -3.40
N ILE A 298 -8.91 10.82 -4.67
CA ILE A 298 -7.83 10.68 -5.64
C ILE A 298 -7.24 12.06 -5.89
N PHE A 299 -6.04 12.32 -5.36
CA PHE A 299 -5.32 13.58 -5.54
C PHE A 299 -3.82 13.36 -5.48
N GLY A 300 -3.07 14.39 -5.92
CA GLY A 300 -1.62 14.38 -5.89
C GLY A 300 -0.99 13.51 -6.99
N ARG A 301 0.34 13.48 -6.98
CA ARG A 301 1.13 12.65 -7.89
C ARG A 301 0.99 11.19 -7.50
N SER A 302 1.12 10.31 -8.48
CA SER A 302 1.16 8.86 -8.30
C SER A 302 -0.10 8.24 -7.69
N ALA A 303 -1.25 8.89 -7.86
CA ALA A 303 -2.52 8.39 -7.37
C ALA A 303 -2.94 7.03 -7.98
N THR A 304 -2.28 6.60 -9.06
CA THR A 304 -2.47 5.31 -9.75
C THR A 304 -1.86 4.11 -9.00
N TYR A 305 -1.17 4.34 -7.88
CA TYR A 305 -0.65 3.28 -7.00
C TYR A 305 -1.72 2.61 -6.13
N ARG A 306 -2.99 3.01 -6.30
CA ARG A 306 -4.17 2.32 -5.75
C ARG A 306 -4.08 2.15 -4.23
N THR A 307 -4.20 0.91 -3.76
CA THR A 307 -4.31 0.56 -2.34
C THR A 307 -3.01 0.79 -1.55
N ALA A 308 -1.89 1.09 -2.21
CA ALA A 308 -0.63 1.44 -1.56
C ALA A 308 -0.76 2.60 -0.57
N ILE A 309 -1.77 3.48 -0.76
CA ILE A 309 -2.04 4.64 0.10
C ILE A 309 -2.26 4.23 1.55
N PHE A 310 -2.76 3.02 1.78
CA PHE A 310 -3.06 2.54 3.12
C PHE A 310 -1.88 1.88 3.82
N GLN A 311 -0.67 1.90 3.24
CA GLN A 311 0.50 1.25 3.80
C GLN A 311 0.72 1.57 5.29
N PRO A 312 0.73 2.82 5.77
CA PRO A 312 0.92 3.10 7.20
C PRO A 312 -0.17 2.49 8.07
N LEU A 313 -1.43 2.58 7.64
CA LEU A 313 -2.57 2.02 8.38
C LEU A 313 -2.46 0.50 8.49
N VAL A 314 -2.14 -0.19 7.40
CA VAL A 314 -2.02 -1.65 7.41
C VAL A 314 -0.72 -2.14 8.05
N GLN A 315 0.35 -1.35 8.01
CA GLN A 315 1.59 -1.65 8.71
C GLN A 315 1.40 -1.55 10.22
N LEU A 316 0.71 -0.52 10.72
CA LEU A 316 0.35 -0.45 12.14
C LEU A 316 -0.56 -1.61 12.57
N ALA A 317 -1.47 -2.06 11.70
CA ALA A 317 -2.27 -3.25 11.98
C ALA A 317 -1.42 -4.54 12.07
N LEU A 318 -0.40 -4.67 11.23
CA LEU A 318 0.56 -5.78 11.28
C LEU A 318 1.43 -5.76 12.55
N GLU A 319 1.75 -4.58 13.06
CA GLU A 319 2.64 -4.37 14.21
C GLU A 319 1.90 -4.22 15.55
N ASP A 320 0.58 -4.45 15.60
CA ASP A 320 -0.27 -4.18 16.77
C ASP A 320 -0.14 -2.74 17.30
N GLY A 321 0.15 -1.80 16.39
CA GLY A 321 0.43 -0.40 16.69
C GLY A 321 -0.68 0.57 16.29
N LEU A 322 -1.88 0.08 15.97
CA LEU A 322 -2.99 0.99 15.62
C LEU A 322 -3.33 1.96 16.76
N PRO A 323 -3.78 3.19 16.44
CA PRO A 323 -4.38 4.07 17.44
C PRO A 323 -5.48 3.34 18.23
N GLU A 324 -5.53 3.53 19.54
CA GLU A 324 -6.35 2.75 20.49
C GLU A 324 -7.83 2.57 20.08
N TRP A 325 -8.39 3.55 19.38
CA TRP A 325 -9.80 3.58 18.98
C TRP A 325 -10.07 2.98 17.59
N ILE A 326 -9.03 2.64 16.83
CA ILE A 326 -9.13 1.92 15.55
C ILE A 326 -8.89 0.44 15.81
N LYS A 327 -9.93 -0.38 15.61
CA LYS A 327 -9.80 -1.83 15.75
C LYS A 327 -9.12 -2.45 14.52
N PRO A 328 -8.34 -3.54 14.67
CA PRO A 328 -7.79 -4.28 13.54
C PRO A 328 -8.85 -4.75 12.53
N SER A 329 -9.99 -5.27 12.98
CA SER A 329 -11.10 -5.68 12.10
C SER A 329 -11.72 -4.52 11.32
N GLN A 330 -11.73 -3.31 11.90
CA GLN A 330 -12.18 -2.09 11.23
C GLN A 330 -11.32 -1.81 10.00
N VAL A 331 -9.99 -1.93 10.15
CA VAL A 331 -9.03 -1.78 9.05
C VAL A 331 -9.23 -2.88 8.01
N ARG A 332 -9.36 -4.15 8.42
CA ARG A 332 -9.66 -5.26 7.49
C ARG A 332 -10.87 -4.94 6.64
N CYS A 333 -12.00 -4.62 7.26
CA CYS A 333 -13.27 -4.39 6.56
C CYS A 333 -13.18 -3.20 5.59
N ALA A 334 -12.58 -2.08 6.01
CA ALA A 334 -12.38 -0.91 5.17
C ALA A 334 -11.52 -1.23 3.94
N ILE A 335 -10.35 -1.84 4.15
CA ILE A 335 -9.41 -2.12 3.07
C ILE A 335 -9.91 -3.23 2.15
N THR A 336 -10.63 -4.24 2.67
CA THR A 336 -11.31 -5.22 1.81
C THR A 336 -12.32 -4.55 0.89
N SER A 337 -13.13 -3.62 1.40
CA SER A 337 -14.11 -2.88 0.58
C SER A 337 -13.41 -2.10 -0.54
N VAL A 338 -12.30 -1.43 -0.22
CA VAL A 338 -11.46 -0.73 -1.21
C VAL A 338 -10.87 -1.67 -2.26
N LYS A 339 -10.32 -2.82 -1.84
CA LYS A 339 -9.77 -3.81 -2.78
C LYS A 339 -10.85 -4.32 -3.74
N LYS A 340 -12.04 -4.65 -3.23
CA LYS A 340 -13.17 -5.12 -4.06
C LYS A 340 -13.64 -4.06 -5.06
N ARG A 341 -13.57 -2.78 -4.68
CA ARG A 341 -13.90 -1.67 -5.57
C ARG A 341 -12.85 -1.44 -6.65
N ILE A 342 -11.57 -1.61 -6.32
CA ILE A 342 -10.47 -1.32 -7.25
C ILE A 342 -10.17 -2.46 -8.18
N PHE A 343 -10.00 -3.68 -7.66
CA PHE A 343 -9.46 -4.81 -8.41
C PHE A 343 -10.57 -5.58 -9.13
N ILE A 344 -11.03 -4.96 -10.21
CA ILE A 344 -12.01 -5.50 -11.16
C ILE A 344 -11.28 -6.04 -12.41
N PRO A 345 -11.95 -6.78 -13.32
CA PRO A 345 -11.30 -7.32 -14.52
C PRO A 345 -10.52 -6.27 -15.34
N GLU A 346 -11.05 -5.05 -15.45
CA GLU A 346 -10.46 -3.93 -16.20
C GLU A 346 -9.15 -3.40 -15.58
N THR A 347 -8.86 -3.76 -14.33
CA THR A 347 -7.60 -3.44 -13.67
C THR A 347 -6.44 -4.25 -14.23
N PHE A 348 -6.72 -5.34 -14.94
CA PHE A 348 -5.72 -6.27 -15.46
C PHE A 348 -5.66 -6.24 -16.99
N VAL A 349 -4.61 -5.63 -17.54
CA VAL A 349 -4.26 -5.68 -18.97
C VAL A 349 -4.04 -7.12 -19.40
N LYS A 350 -4.75 -7.55 -20.44
CA LYS A 350 -4.74 -8.94 -20.95
C LYS A 350 -5.07 -9.99 -19.86
N GLY A 351 -5.70 -9.56 -18.77
CA GLY A 351 -5.98 -10.41 -17.62
C GLY A 351 -4.76 -10.79 -16.77
N GLU A 352 -3.60 -10.17 -16.98
CA GLU A 352 -2.34 -10.54 -16.30
C GLU A 352 -1.68 -9.36 -15.58
N TRP A 353 -1.51 -8.22 -16.25
CA TRP A 353 -0.67 -7.12 -15.76
C TRP A 353 -1.51 -5.96 -15.25
N LEU A 354 -1.05 -5.24 -14.22
CA LEU A 354 -1.80 -4.10 -13.70
C LEU A 354 -1.84 -2.93 -14.70
N SER A 355 -3.01 -2.34 -14.88
CA SER A 355 -3.21 -1.13 -15.70
C SER A 355 -2.54 0.10 -15.11
N LEU A 356 -2.26 1.12 -15.94
CA LEU A 356 -1.72 2.40 -15.45
C LEU A 356 -2.77 3.30 -14.79
N GLY A 357 -4.05 2.95 -14.91
CA GLY A 357 -5.16 3.66 -14.25
C GLY A 357 -5.41 3.21 -12.81
N ILE A 358 -6.47 3.72 -12.20
CA ILE A 358 -6.86 3.36 -10.82
C ILE A 358 -7.68 2.08 -10.84
N VAL A 359 -8.77 2.05 -11.60
CA VAL A 359 -9.65 0.88 -11.76
C VAL A 359 -9.58 0.28 -13.17
N GLY A 360 -9.16 1.05 -14.18
CA GLY A 360 -9.02 0.53 -15.55
C GLY A 360 -8.18 1.40 -16.49
N ASN A 361 -7.84 0.84 -17.66
CA ASN A 361 -6.96 1.46 -18.66
C ASN A 361 -7.44 2.80 -19.22
N GLN A 362 -8.75 3.08 -19.22
CA GLN A 362 -9.28 4.37 -19.67
C GLN A 362 -8.80 5.56 -18.83
N GLN A 363 -8.19 5.29 -17.67
CA GLN A 363 -7.63 6.28 -16.77
C GLN A 363 -6.10 6.42 -16.90
N GLU A 364 -5.48 5.91 -17.96
CA GLU A 364 -4.02 5.97 -18.16
C GLU A 364 -3.45 7.40 -18.18
N GLY A 365 -4.28 8.40 -18.53
CA GLY A 365 -3.91 9.82 -18.46
C GLY A 365 -3.63 10.36 -17.05
N LEU A 366 -3.95 9.59 -15.99
CA LEU A 366 -3.59 9.91 -14.61
C LEU A 366 -2.15 9.50 -14.26
N ALA A 367 -1.49 8.70 -15.09
CA ALA A 367 -0.17 8.17 -14.82
C ALA A 367 0.91 9.27 -15.00
N ASP A 368 1.74 9.48 -13.98
CA ASP A 368 2.85 10.45 -14.07
C ASP A 368 3.82 10.09 -15.21
N THR A 369 4.64 11.05 -15.63
CA THR A 369 5.62 10.90 -16.73
C THR A 369 6.61 9.74 -16.55
N TYR A 370 6.79 9.24 -15.33
CA TYR A 370 7.68 8.14 -14.97
C TYR A 370 6.94 6.83 -14.64
N SER A 371 5.60 6.82 -14.74
CA SER A 371 4.80 5.63 -14.43
C SER A 371 4.85 4.60 -15.56
N ASN A 372 5.03 3.34 -15.17
CA ASN A 372 5.05 2.17 -16.05
C ASN A 372 4.37 0.97 -15.38
N THR A 373 4.27 -0.16 -16.09
CA THR A 373 3.62 -1.38 -15.55
C THR A 373 4.24 -1.83 -14.23
N GLY A 374 5.57 -1.75 -14.08
CA GLY A 374 6.28 -2.04 -12.83
C GLY A 374 5.85 -1.16 -11.68
N SER A 375 5.58 0.13 -11.95
CA SER A 375 5.15 1.09 -10.95
C SER A 375 3.90 0.65 -10.20
N MET A 376 2.99 -0.03 -10.89
CA MET A 376 1.68 -0.42 -10.38
C MET A 376 1.74 -1.49 -9.29
N TYR A 377 2.86 -2.22 -9.21
CA TYR A 377 3.09 -3.23 -8.17
C TYR A 377 3.23 -2.63 -6.77
N LEU A 378 3.35 -1.30 -6.64
CA LEU A 378 3.33 -0.61 -5.34
C LEU A 378 2.06 -0.91 -4.54
N THR A 379 0.96 -1.23 -5.21
CA THR A 379 -0.31 -1.63 -4.57
C THR A 379 -0.17 -2.83 -3.62
N SER A 380 0.89 -3.64 -3.78
CA SER A 380 1.24 -4.78 -2.91
C SER A 380 1.39 -4.36 -1.43
N LEU A 381 1.74 -3.11 -1.14
CA LEU A 381 1.97 -2.62 0.22
C LEU A 381 0.71 -2.64 1.10
N SER A 382 -0.47 -2.74 0.50
CA SER A 382 -1.72 -2.92 1.24
C SER A 382 -1.92 -4.34 1.77
N PHE A 383 -1.07 -5.31 1.38
CA PHE A 383 -1.19 -6.72 1.76
C PHE A 383 -0.32 -7.12 2.96
N LEU A 384 0.41 -6.16 3.58
CA LEU A 384 1.24 -6.41 4.76
C LEU A 384 0.53 -7.22 5.89
N PRO A 385 -0.77 -7.00 6.20
CA PRO A 385 -1.49 -7.77 7.22
C PRO A 385 -1.64 -9.26 6.94
N LEU A 386 -1.38 -9.73 5.72
CA LEU A 386 -1.30 -11.17 5.46
C LEU A 386 -0.18 -11.84 6.28
N GLY A 387 0.80 -11.07 6.76
CA GLY A 387 1.79 -11.53 7.75
C GLY A 387 1.25 -11.80 9.15
N LEU A 388 -0.03 -11.51 9.43
CA LEU A 388 -0.69 -11.85 10.70
C LEU A 388 -1.26 -13.27 10.67
N PRO A 389 -1.22 -14.02 11.79
CA PRO A 389 -1.82 -15.36 11.87
C PRO A 389 -3.35 -15.28 11.80
N GLU A 390 -4.01 -16.35 11.34
CA GLU A 390 -5.48 -16.39 11.18
C GLU A 390 -6.28 -16.08 12.47
N LYS A 391 -5.70 -16.41 13.62
CA LYS A 391 -6.32 -16.14 14.93
C LYS A 391 -6.22 -14.70 15.38
N HIS A 392 -5.39 -13.88 14.71
CA HIS A 392 -5.22 -12.47 15.03
C HIS A 392 -6.55 -11.72 14.89
N SER A 393 -6.82 -10.75 15.77
CA SER A 393 -8.08 -9.99 15.79
C SER A 393 -8.41 -9.30 14.46
N PHE A 394 -7.38 -8.96 13.68
CA PHE A 394 -7.56 -8.48 12.30
C PHE A 394 -8.38 -9.46 11.44
N TRP A 395 -8.14 -10.77 11.57
CA TRP A 395 -8.79 -11.83 10.79
C TRP A 395 -9.94 -12.54 11.53
N SER A 396 -9.88 -12.67 12.85
CA SER A 396 -10.82 -13.48 13.62
C SER A 396 -12.07 -12.73 14.10
N GLU A 397 -11.97 -11.42 14.34
CA GLU A 397 -13.12 -10.61 14.80
C GLU A 397 -14.15 -10.40 13.67
N PRO A 398 -15.44 -10.21 14.02
CA PRO A 398 -16.51 -10.02 13.03
C PRO A 398 -16.35 -8.72 12.25
N PHE A 399 -17.27 -8.50 11.30
CA PHE A 399 -17.35 -7.24 10.57
C PHE A 399 -17.43 -6.04 11.54
N GLU A 400 -16.57 -5.04 11.34
CA GLU A 400 -16.54 -3.81 12.12
C GLU A 400 -16.63 -2.62 11.15
N PRO A 401 -17.65 -1.74 11.28
CA PRO A 401 -17.78 -0.59 10.40
C PRO A 401 -16.68 0.44 10.66
N TRP A 402 -16.10 0.99 9.59
CA TRP A 402 -15.10 2.06 9.66
C TRP A 402 -15.72 3.43 9.85
N THR A 403 -14.90 4.43 10.16
CA THR A 403 -15.37 5.74 10.64
C THR A 403 -16.39 6.39 9.71
N MET A 404 -16.12 6.45 8.40
CA MET A 404 -17.08 7.07 7.48
C MET A 404 -18.33 6.23 7.29
N LEU A 405 -18.23 4.90 7.31
CA LEU A 405 -19.42 4.04 7.27
C LEU A 405 -20.31 4.27 8.50
N LYS A 406 -19.72 4.42 9.69
CA LYS A 406 -20.43 4.81 10.92
C LYS A 406 -21.09 6.18 10.76
N ALA A 407 -20.34 7.17 10.28
CA ALA A 407 -20.81 8.54 10.11
C ALA A 407 -22.06 8.62 9.22
N TRP A 408 -22.05 7.95 8.06
CA TRP A 408 -23.17 7.98 7.10
C TRP A 408 -24.32 7.04 7.47
N LYS A 409 -24.16 6.19 8.49
CA LYS A 409 -25.25 5.44 9.14
C LYS A 409 -25.85 6.15 10.36
N GLY A 410 -25.30 7.30 10.76
CA GLY A 410 -25.72 8.00 11.99
C GLY A 410 -25.26 7.28 13.28
N GLU A 411 -24.22 6.46 13.19
CA GLU A 411 -23.64 5.75 14.33
C GLU A 411 -22.56 6.61 15.03
N PRO A 412 -22.36 6.45 16.35
CA PRO A 412 -21.32 7.19 17.06
C PRO A 412 -19.90 6.72 16.68
N PHE A 413 -18.96 7.65 16.62
CA PHE A 413 -17.53 7.38 16.44
C PHE A 413 -16.69 8.47 17.13
N LYS A 414 -15.39 8.24 17.32
CA LYS A 414 -14.50 9.15 18.02
C LYS A 414 -14.32 10.47 17.25
N LYS A 415 -14.62 11.59 17.91
CA LYS A 415 -14.35 12.95 17.42
C LYS A 415 -12.84 13.15 17.18
N ASP A 416 -12.50 13.76 16.05
CA ASP A 416 -11.13 14.10 15.69
C ASP A 416 -10.69 15.49 16.21
N TYR A 417 -9.39 15.68 16.41
CA TYR A 417 -8.76 16.93 16.84
C TYR A 417 -7.29 16.96 16.41
N HIS A 418 -6.74 18.17 16.19
CA HIS A 418 -5.33 18.33 15.84
C HIS A 418 -4.41 17.88 16.99
N VAL A 419 -3.27 17.26 16.65
CA VAL A 419 -2.23 16.92 17.62
C VAL A 419 -0.90 17.54 17.26
N ASN A 420 -0.11 17.89 18.28
CA ASN A 420 1.25 18.40 18.13
C ASN A 420 2.23 17.37 18.69
N VAL A 421 2.45 16.28 17.92
CA VAL A 421 3.32 15.15 18.27
C VAL A 421 4.45 15.07 17.26
#